data_AF-A0A059B1N1-F1
#
_entry.id   AF-A0A059B1N1-F1
#
_cell.length_a   1.000
_cell.length_b   1.000
_cell.length_c   1.000
_cell.angle_alpha   90.00
_cell.angle_beta   90.00
_cell.angle_gamma   90.00
#
_symmetry.space_group_name_H-M   'P 1'
#
loop_
_entity.id
_entity.type
_entity.pdbx_description
1 polymer ?
#
loop_
_entity_poly.entity_id
_entity_poly.type
_entity_poly.pdbx_seq_one_letter_code
_entity_poly.pdbx_strand_id
1 'polypeptide(L)'
;MSKLYNFLWKEVDTSKKKIVEDLISEPFIFIPSSCASGVEDVVLGSFLLPKEVCWHDSPELLTQMEEIDSESGEVAAKHSLLSRTLCNIYPGLRDFFVNICGVYEIPSFQDHFQNLLYLSTTVLPSQAAKYVFKVFLKLVDELKCGKVSSEDTLQVSGYLKKSEYTVLPTVRNRWVSLHPSFGLVCWCDDEKLMKEFGSLDKIELLHFGELTDDEKEMISVKLPLLMHSLGIPTFSKVVTREAIYYGLMDSSSKASFVNWVLPYAQRYIYYEHPDTYAKLKQSGFYNL
;
A
#
# COMPACT_ATOMS: atom_id res chain seq x y z
N MET A 1 -12.59 -14.45 30.69
CA MET A 1 -12.23 -15.57 29.76
C MET A 1 -10.81 -16.11 29.93
N SER A 2 -9.79 -15.32 30.26
CA SER A 2 -8.39 -15.80 30.35
C SER A 2 -8.17 -16.96 31.35
N LYS A 3 -8.92 -17.01 32.47
CA LYS A 3 -8.89 -18.14 33.42
C LYS A 3 -9.39 -19.45 32.80
N LEU A 4 -10.41 -19.38 31.94
CA LEU A 4 -10.97 -20.55 31.24
C LEU A 4 -9.95 -21.11 30.26
N TYR A 5 -9.33 -20.27 29.43
CA TYR A 5 -8.32 -20.72 28.48
C TYR A 5 -7.07 -21.27 29.16
N ASN A 6 -6.63 -20.68 30.27
CA ASN A 6 -5.55 -21.24 31.09
C ASN A 6 -5.92 -22.60 31.70
N PHE A 7 -7.18 -22.79 32.09
CA PHE A 7 -7.65 -24.08 32.57
C PHE A 7 -7.65 -25.11 31.43
N LEU A 8 -8.19 -24.77 30.26
CA LEU A 8 -8.17 -25.63 29.08
C LEU A 8 -6.73 -26.02 28.69
N TRP A 9 -5.81 -25.06 28.65
CA TRP A 9 -4.39 -25.32 28.36
C TRP A 9 -3.77 -26.35 29.33
N LYS A 10 -4.00 -26.21 30.64
CA LYS A 10 -3.50 -27.16 31.65
C LYS A 10 -4.13 -28.56 31.52
N GLU A 11 -5.39 -28.62 31.10
CA GLU A 11 -6.11 -29.89 30.90
C GLU A 11 -5.69 -30.62 29.62
N VAL A 12 -5.22 -29.88 28.60
CA VAL A 12 -4.60 -30.46 27.40
C VAL A 12 -3.36 -31.29 27.79
N ASP A 13 -2.52 -30.76 28.68
CA ASP A 13 -1.28 -31.43 29.11
C ASP A 13 -1.54 -32.67 29.99
N THR A 14 -2.70 -32.78 30.63
CA THR A 14 -2.98 -33.78 31.69
C THR A 14 -3.83 -34.98 31.23
N SER A 15 -3.87 -35.27 29.93
CA SER A 15 -4.43 -36.53 29.36
C SER A 15 -5.96 -36.66 29.31
N LYS A 16 -6.75 -35.61 29.61
CA LYS A 16 -8.23 -35.61 29.37
C LYS A 16 -8.58 -35.31 27.90
N LYS A 17 -7.93 -36.04 26.99
CA LYS A 17 -7.86 -35.75 25.55
C LYS A 17 -9.22 -35.64 24.86
N LYS A 18 -10.19 -36.52 25.13
CA LYS A 18 -11.45 -36.58 24.37
C LYS A 18 -12.30 -35.29 24.41
N ILE A 19 -12.53 -34.72 25.59
CA ILE A 19 -13.38 -33.52 25.73
C ILE A 19 -12.65 -32.30 25.15
N VAL A 20 -11.33 -32.28 25.31
CA VAL A 20 -10.46 -31.21 24.83
C VAL A 20 -10.32 -31.27 23.29
N GLU A 21 -10.20 -32.47 22.70
CA GLU A 21 -10.20 -32.71 21.25
C GLU A 21 -11.51 -32.26 20.61
N ASP A 22 -12.67 -32.55 21.22
CA ASP A 22 -13.97 -32.11 20.71
C ASP A 22 -14.10 -30.57 20.74
N LEU A 23 -13.61 -29.91 21.81
CA LEU A 23 -13.62 -28.44 21.91
C LEU A 23 -12.60 -27.75 21.00
N ILE A 24 -11.48 -28.40 20.69
CA ILE A 24 -10.44 -27.91 19.77
C ILE A 24 -10.79 -28.23 18.31
N SER A 25 -11.71 -29.15 18.05
CA SER A 25 -12.15 -29.46 16.68
C SER A 25 -12.84 -28.27 15.99
N GLU A 26 -13.59 -27.46 16.75
CA GLU A 26 -14.15 -26.18 16.32
C GLU A 26 -13.95 -25.13 17.43
N PRO A 27 -12.73 -24.56 17.55
CA PRO A 27 -12.46 -23.60 18.61
C PRO A 27 -13.18 -22.29 18.32
N PHE A 28 -13.93 -21.79 19.29
CA PHE A 28 -14.46 -20.43 19.26
C PHE A 28 -13.72 -19.56 20.29
N ILE A 29 -13.21 -18.42 19.82
CA ILE A 29 -12.38 -17.52 20.60
C ILE A 29 -13.19 -16.28 20.95
N PHE A 30 -13.34 -16.01 22.24
CA PHE A 30 -14.08 -14.86 22.72
C PHE A 30 -13.24 -13.60 22.60
N ILE A 31 -13.78 -12.59 21.90
CA ILE A 31 -13.23 -11.25 21.79
C ILE A 31 -14.15 -10.26 22.52
N PRO A 32 -13.66 -9.56 23.55
CA PRO A 32 -14.44 -8.55 24.24
C PRO A 32 -14.66 -7.31 23.35
N SER A 33 -15.88 -6.77 23.35
CA SER A 33 -16.25 -5.56 22.60
C SER A 33 -15.74 -4.27 23.25
N SER A 34 -15.35 -4.33 24.53
CA SER A 34 -14.81 -3.21 25.30
C SER A 34 -13.85 -3.73 26.39
N CYS A 35 -12.81 -2.98 26.69
CA CYS A 35 -11.98 -3.23 27.87
C CYS A 35 -12.77 -2.91 29.14
N ALA A 36 -13.25 -3.94 29.84
CA ALA A 36 -13.88 -3.76 31.15
C ALA A 36 -12.82 -3.36 32.19
N SER A 37 -13.11 -2.30 32.94
CA SER A 37 -12.22 -1.81 34.00
C SER A 37 -12.51 -2.48 35.36
N GLY A 38 -13.70 -3.07 35.54
CA GLY A 38 -14.11 -3.78 36.75
C GLY A 38 -13.97 -5.30 36.69
N VAL A 39 -13.72 -5.92 37.85
CA VAL A 39 -13.54 -7.38 38.01
C VAL A 39 -14.87 -8.16 37.91
N GLU A 40 -16.00 -7.48 38.10
CA GLU A 40 -17.36 -8.07 38.09
C GLU A 40 -18.23 -7.56 36.93
N ASP A 41 -17.69 -6.75 36.03
CA ASP A 41 -18.46 -6.22 34.90
C ASP A 41 -18.77 -7.32 33.88
N VAL A 42 -20.04 -7.39 33.47
CA VAL A 42 -20.45 -8.25 32.36
C VAL A 42 -19.84 -7.70 31.08
N VAL A 43 -18.77 -8.34 30.62
CA VAL A 43 -18.07 -7.94 29.40
C VAL A 43 -18.83 -8.46 28.18
N LEU A 44 -19.43 -7.55 27.43
CA LEU A 44 -20.00 -7.89 26.12
C LEU A 44 -18.87 -8.26 25.15
N GLY A 45 -19.14 -9.23 24.29
CA GLY A 45 -18.16 -9.73 23.32
C GLY A 45 -18.77 -10.71 22.34
N SER A 46 -17.98 -11.10 21.35
CA SER A 46 -18.36 -12.04 20.31
C SER A 46 -17.41 -13.24 20.27
N PHE A 47 -17.94 -14.41 19.92
CA PHE A 47 -17.13 -15.58 19.62
C PHE A 47 -16.77 -15.60 18.14
N LEU A 48 -15.48 -15.66 17.84
CA LEU A 48 -14.93 -15.72 16.49
C LEU A 48 -14.22 -17.05 16.24
N LEU A 49 -14.14 -17.45 14.98
CA LEU A 49 -13.37 -18.63 14.56
C LEU A 49 -11.86 -18.32 14.60
N PRO A 50 -10.98 -19.35 14.69
CA PRO A 50 -9.54 -19.12 14.76
C PRO A 50 -8.97 -18.47 13.50
N LYS A 51 -9.62 -18.69 12.35
CA LYS A 51 -9.29 -18.05 11.06
C LYS A 51 -9.64 -16.58 11.01
N GLU A 52 -10.51 -16.12 11.91
CA GLU A 52 -10.95 -14.73 11.97
C GLU A 52 -10.09 -13.91 12.94
N VAL A 53 -9.16 -14.53 13.67
CA VAL A 53 -8.29 -13.84 14.64
C VAL A 53 -6.82 -14.11 14.34
N CYS A 54 -5.94 -13.24 14.83
CA CYS A 54 -4.49 -13.37 14.70
C CYS A 54 -3.82 -13.19 16.06
N TRP A 55 -2.62 -13.76 16.24
CA TRP A 55 -1.89 -13.58 17.48
C TRP A 55 -1.33 -12.16 17.59
N HIS A 56 -0.68 -11.67 16.53
CA HIS A 56 -0.01 -10.37 16.47
C HIS A 56 -0.32 -9.66 15.14
N ASP A 57 -0.81 -8.42 15.18
CA ASP A 57 -0.84 -7.51 14.02
C ASP A 57 0.01 -6.27 14.28
N SER A 58 0.35 -5.52 13.22
CA SER A 58 1.17 -4.32 13.33
C SER A 58 0.44 -3.26 14.14
N PRO A 59 1.01 -2.81 15.28
CA PRO A 59 0.38 -1.80 16.12
C PRO A 59 0.12 -0.49 15.36
N GLU A 60 0.98 -0.15 14.39
CA GLU A 60 0.84 1.04 13.57
C GLU A 60 -0.36 1.02 12.61
N LEU A 61 -0.79 -0.18 12.16
CA LEU A 61 -1.99 -0.34 11.33
C LEU A 61 -3.25 -0.28 12.20
N LEU A 62 -3.19 -0.85 13.40
CA LEU A 62 -4.29 -0.86 14.36
C LEU A 62 -4.65 0.56 14.81
N THR A 63 -3.66 1.34 15.27
CA THR A 63 -3.88 2.73 15.72
C THR A 63 -4.49 3.60 14.62
N GLN A 64 -4.01 3.45 13.39
CA GLN A 64 -4.50 4.27 12.28
C GLN A 64 -5.93 3.89 11.86
N MET A 65 -6.30 2.62 12.00
CA MET A 65 -7.67 2.16 11.73
C MET A 65 -8.62 2.63 12.83
N GLU A 66 -8.20 2.59 14.10
CA GLU A 66 -8.94 3.17 15.23
C GLU A 66 -9.18 4.68 15.10
N GLU A 67 -8.20 5.43 14.58
CA GLU A 67 -8.34 6.85 14.25
C GLU A 67 -9.42 7.07 13.18
N ILE A 68 -9.40 6.27 12.10
CA ILE A 68 -10.38 6.35 11.01
C ILE A 68 -11.80 6.04 11.51
N ASP A 69 -11.97 5.02 12.34
CA ASP A 69 -13.27 4.65 12.89
C ASP A 69 -13.80 5.68 13.89
N SER A 70 -12.93 6.30 14.68
CA SER A 70 -13.28 7.36 15.62
C SER A 70 -13.78 8.63 14.92
N GLU A 71 -13.22 8.97 13.76
CA GLU A 71 -13.67 10.12 12.95
C GLU A 71 -15.00 9.87 12.24
N SER A 72 -15.37 8.60 12.00
CA SER A 72 -16.60 8.23 11.27
C SER A 72 -17.90 8.39 12.07
N GLY A 73 -17.81 8.60 13.39
CA GLY A 73 -18.96 8.91 14.26
C GLY A 73 -19.88 7.73 14.63
N GLU A 74 -19.62 6.50 14.16
CA GLU A 74 -20.39 5.30 14.53
C GLU A 74 -19.79 4.57 15.75
N VAL A 75 -19.87 5.23 16.91
CA VAL A 75 -19.08 4.95 18.14
C VAL A 75 -19.50 3.72 18.96
N ALA A 76 -20.31 2.76 18.49
CA ALA A 76 -20.77 1.68 19.39
C ALA A 76 -20.88 0.25 18.85
N ALA A 77 -20.84 0.00 17.54
CA ALA A 77 -21.14 -1.34 17.01
C ALA A 77 -20.01 -1.99 16.19
N LYS A 78 -18.91 -1.29 15.91
CA LYS A 78 -17.92 -1.71 14.90
C LYS A 78 -16.50 -1.93 15.41
N HIS A 79 -16.30 -2.03 16.73
CA HIS A 79 -15.07 -2.59 17.31
C HIS A 79 -14.83 -4.08 16.95
N SER A 80 -15.68 -4.70 16.12
CA SER A 80 -15.68 -6.14 15.84
C SER A 80 -14.62 -6.63 14.84
N LEU A 81 -13.93 -5.73 14.12
CA LEU A 81 -12.86 -6.11 13.18
C LEU A 81 -11.47 -5.65 13.63
N LEU A 82 -11.40 -4.74 14.62
CA LEU A 82 -10.26 -3.84 14.84
C LEU A 82 -9.29 -4.28 15.93
N SER A 83 -9.58 -5.34 16.68
CA SER A 83 -8.61 -5.94 17.62
C SER A 83 -8.74 -7.45 17.65
N ARG A 84 -8.57 -8.05 16.47
CA ARG A 84 -8.42 -9.50 16.31
C ARG A 84 -7.08 -10.03 16.82
N THR A 85 -6.26 -9.16 17.42
CA THR A 85 -4.94 -9.45 17.97
C THR A 85 -5.04 -10.01 19.38
N LEU A 86 -4.86 -11.32 19.52
CA LEU A 86 -5.01 -12.02 20.79
C LEU A 86 -3.92 -11.68 21.82
N CYS A 87 -2.74 -11.22 21.41
CA CYS A 87 -1.65 -10.94 22.34
C CYS A 87 -1.99 -9.86 23.39
N ASN A 88 -2.86 -8.90 23.02
CA ASN A 88 -3.28 -7.83 23.92
C ASN A 88 -4.39 -8.28 24.88
N ILE A 89 -5.23 -9.22 24.46
CA ILE A 89 -6.38 -9.70 25.23
C ILE A 89 -5.98 -10.85 26.17
N TYR A 90 -5.11 -11.73 25.69
CA TYR A 90 -4.70 -12.96 26.36
C TYR A 90 -3.18 -13.10 26.43
N PRO A 91 -2.47 -12.20 27.14
CA PRO A 91 -1.02 -12.26 27.24
C PRO A 91 -0.58 -13.59 27.87
N GLY A 92 0.41 -14.24 27.27
CA GLY A 92 0.97 -15.52 27.74
C GLY A 92 0.25 -16.78 27.27
N LEU A 93 -0.83 -16.68 26.48
CA LEU A 93 -1.56 -17.83 25.90
C LEU A 93 -1.21 -18.11 24.44
N ARG A 94 -0.03 -17.64 23.97
CA ARG A 94 0.41 -17.77 22.57
C ARG A 94 0.35 -19.22 22.10
N ASP A 95 1.02 -20.11 22.83
CA ASP A 95 1.18 -21.49 22.39
C ASP A 95 -0.15 -22.25 22.35
N PHE A 96 -1.10 -21.86 23.22
CA PHE A 96 -2.46 -22.39 23.17
C PHE A 96 -3.21 -21.95 21.92
N PHE A 97 -3.23 -20.65 21.62
CA PHE A 97 -4.02 -20.17 20.49
C PHE A 97 -3.36 -20.52 19.16
N VAL A 98 -2.05 -20.34 19.03
CA VAL A 98 -1.35 -20.58 17.77
C VAL A 98 -1.15 -22.07 17.52
N ASN A 99 -0.54 -22.80 18.47
CA ASN A 99 -0.13 -24.18 18.20
C ASN A 99 -1.28 -25.18 18.36
N ILE A 100 -2.27 -24.88 19.22
CA ILE A 100 -3.38 -25.80 19.49
C ILE A 100 -4.66 -25.39 18.78
N CYS A 101 -5.09 -24.13 18.88
CA CYS A 101 -6.32 -23.67 18.24
C CYS A 101 -6.13 -23.32 16.75
N GLY A 102 -4.90 -23.34 16.24
CA GLY A 102 -4.59 -23.05 14.83
C GLY A 102 -4.80 -21.58 14.44
N VAL A 103 -4.67 -20.66 15.40
CA VAL A 103 -4.72 -19.21 15.12
C VAL A 103 -3.45 -18.80 14.36
N TYR A 104 -3.61 -17.97 13.34
CA TYR A 104 -2.47 -17.45 12.59
C TYR A 104 -1.60 -16.53 13.46
N GLU A 105 -0.28 -16.71 13.41
CA GLU A 105 0.66 -15.85 14.16
C GLU A 105 0.54 -14.39 13.72
N ILE A 106 0.42 -14.16 12.42
CA ILE A 106 0.34 -12.86 11.75
C ILE A 106 -0.81 -12.96 10.74
N PRO A 107 -1.63 -11.91 10.55
CA PRO A 107 -2.68 -11.91 9.53
C PRO A 107 -2.12 -12.19 8.13
N SER A 108 -2.91 -12.89 7.31
CA SER A 108 -2.54 -13.19 5.93
C SER A 108 -2.71 -11.95 5.03
N PHE A 109 -2.09 -11.98 3.85
CA PHE A 109 -2.33 -10.97 2.83
C PHE A 109 -3.82 -10.85 2.46
N GLN A 110 -4.53 -11.97 2.40
CA GLN A 110 -5.96 -11.98 2.10
C GLN A 110 -6.76 -11.21 3.17
N ASP A 111 -6.40 -11.34 4.45
CA ASP A 111 -7.06 -10.62 5.54
C ASP A 111 -6.85 -9.10 5.41
N HIS A 112 -5.62 -8.68 5.08
CA HIS A 112 -5.34 -7.27 4.78
C HIS A 112 -6.15 -6.76 3.58
N PHE A 113 -6.29 -7.57 2.52
CA PHE A 113 -7.10 -7.20 1.37
C PHE A 113 -8.60 -7.09 1.70
N GLN A 114 -9.14 -7.98 2.54
CA GLN A 114 -10.53 -7.86 3.02
C GLN A 114 -10.74 -6.60 3.86
N ASN A 115 -9.78 -6.22 4.70
CA ASN A 115 -9.85 -4.97 5.46
C ASN A 115 -9.88 -3.75 4.52
N LEU A 116 -9.06 -3.75 3.46
CA LEU A 116 -9.10 -2.70 2.44
C LEU A 116 -10.45 -2.64 1.72
N LEU A 117 -11.03 -3.80 1.40
CA LEU A 117 -12.36 -3.88 0.79
C LEU A 117 -13.44 -3.31 1.71
N TYR A 118 -13.40 -3.65 3.00
CA TYR A 118 -14.31 -3.08 3.98
C TYR A 118 -14.17 -1.55 4.04
N LEU A 119 -12.95 -1.03 4.20
CA LEU A 119 -12.69 0.42 4.25
C LEU A 119 -13.20 1.14 3.00
N SER A 120 -13.13 0.49 1.84
CA SER A 120 -13.63 1.08 0.60
C SER A 120 -15.15 1.32 0.57
N THR A 121 -15.89 0.58 1.40
CA THR A 121 -17.35 0.70 1.50
C THR A 121 -17.81 1.63 2.62
N THR A 122 -16.95 1.90 3.61
CA THR A 122 -17.32 2.62 4.82
C THR A 122 -16.72 4.01 4.93
N VAL A 123 -15.57 4.25 4.28
CA VAL A 123 -14.74 5.44 4.52
C VAL A 123 -14.36 6.11 3.19
N LEU A 124 -14.10 7.42 3.20
CA LEU A 124 -13.60 8.13 2.03
C LEU A 124 -12.12 7.79 1.76
N PRO A 125 -11.68 7.70 0.50
CA PRO A 125 -10.29 7.42 0.14
C PRO A 125 -9.27 8.34 0.83
N SER A 126 -9.57 9.63 1.00
CA SER A 126 -8.68 10.61 1.64
C SER A 126 -8.40 10.28 3.10
N GLN A 127 -9.34 9.66 3.81
CA GLN A 127 -9.19 9.25 5.20
C GLN A 127 -8.43 7.92 5.30
N ALA A 128 -8.64 7.01 4.34
CA ALA A 128 -8.02 5.68 4.34
C ALA A 128 -6.68 5.61 3.56
N ALA A 129 -6.31 6.62 2.79
CA ALA A 129 -5.17 6.59 1.87
C ALA A 129 -3.85 6.22 2.56
N LYS A 130 -3.60 6.75 3.76
CA LYS A 130 -2.40 6.47 4.53
C LYS A 130 -2.39 5.05 5.11
N TYR A 131 -3.56 4.51 5.46
CA TYR A 131 -3.68 3.10 5.84
C TYR A 131 -3.37 2.17 4.66
N VAL A 132 -3.95 2.45 3.48
CA VAL A 132 -3.69 1.69 2.24
C VAL A 132 -2.18 1.69 1.94
N PHE A 133 -1.53 2.84 2.09
CA PHE A 133 -0.08 2.97 1.91
C PHE A 133 0.72 2.05 2.84
N LYS A 134 0.43 2.05 4.15
CA LYS A 134 1.12 1.18 5.11
C LYS A 134 0.88 -0.29 4.84
N VAL A 135 -0.34 -0.68 4.46
CA VAL A 135 -0.64 -2.06 4.03
C VAL A 135 0.25 -2.41 2.83
N PHE A 136 0.36 -1.54 1.83
CA PHE A 136 1.21 -1.80 0.66
C PHE A 136 2.69 -1.91 1.02
N LEU A 137 3.20 -1.11 1.96
CA LEU A 137 4.57 -1.25 2.45
C LEU A 137 4.80 -2.60 3.14
N LYS A 138 3.87 -3.03 4.00
CA LYS A 138 3.93 -4.34 4.67
C LYS A 138 3.97 -5.46 3.63
N LEU A 139 3.17 -5.36 2.58
CA LEU A 139 3.13 -6.35 1.49
C LEU A 139 4.43 -6.41 0.68
N VAL A 140 5.08 -5.26 0.44
CA VAL A 140 6.41 -5.28 -0.18
C VAL A 140 7.40 -6.07 0.69
N ASP A 141 7.38 -5.85 2.00
CA ASP A 141 8.31 -6.50 2.92
C ASP A 141 8.00 -8.01 3.03
N GLU A 142 6.72 -8.41 3.04
CA GLU A 142 6.31 -9.82 3.02
C GLU A 142 6.63 -10.53 1.70
N LEU A 143 6.49 -9.83 0.56
CA LEU A 143 6.89 -10.34 -0.76
C LEU A 143 8.41 -10.58 -0.80
N LYS A 144 9.21 -9.66 -0.27
CA LYS A 144 10.67 -9.79 -0.19
C LYS A 144 11.11 -10.94 0.71
N CYS A 145 10.39 -11.17 1.80
CA CYS A 145 10.66 -12.27 2.72
C CYS A 145 10.11 -13.62 2.24
N GLY A 146 9.46 -13.69 1.07
CA GLY A 146 8.87 -14.92 0.53
C GLY A 146 7.67 -15.44 1.35
N LYS A 147 7.06 -14.59 2.18
CA LYS A 147 5.86 -14.94 2.96
C LYS A 147 4.59 -14.90 2.11
N VAL A 148 4.58 -14.05 1.08
CA VAL A 148 3.52 -13.97 0.06
C VAL A 148 4.00 -14.69 -1.18
N SER A 149 3.24 -15.67 -1.66
CA SER A 149 3.58 -16.40 -2.87
C SER A 149 3.26 -15.61 -4.15
N SER A 150 3.87 -15.99 -5.26
CA SER A 150 3.49 -15.49 -6.59
C SER A 150 2.00 -15.69 -6.88
N GLU A 151 1.44 -16.84 -6.50
CA GLU A 151 0.04 -17.20 -6.65
C GLU A 151 -0.89 -16.24 -5.89
N ASP A 152 -0.52 -15.85 -4.67
CA ASP A 152 -1.31 -14.90 -3.87
C ASP A 152 -1.34 -13.52 -4.54
N THR A 153 -0.20 -13.04 -5.05
CA THR A 153 -0.17 -11.76 -5.78
C THR A 153 -0.97 -11.80 -7.08
N LEU A 154 -0.94 -12.93 -7.80
CA LEU A 154 -1.74 -13.12 -9.01
C LEU A 154 -3.24 -13.15 -8.71
N GLN A 155 -3.62 -13.77 -7.59
CA GLN A 155 -5.00 -13.82 -7.14
C GLN A 155 -5.52 -12.40 -6.84
N VAL A 156 -4.75 -11.59 -6.12
CA VAL A 156 -5.13 -10.20 -5.82
C VAL A 156 -5.12 -9.32 -7.07
N SER A 157 -4.14 -9.48 -7.96
CA SER A 157 -4.19 -8.84 -9.28
C SER A 157 -5.47 -9.21 -10.04
N GLY A 158 -5.90 -10.47 -9.95
CA GLY A 158 -7.17 -10.96 -10.48
C GLY A 158 -8.39 -10.28 -9.86
N TYR A 159 -8.40 -10.07 -8.54
CA TYR A 159 -9.47 -9.33 -7.86
C TYR A 159 -9.51 -7.86 -8.28
N LEU A 160 -8.35 -7.19 -8.32
CA LEU A 160 -8.26 -5.78 -8.72
C LEU A 160 -8.78 -5.54 -10.14
N LYS A 161 -8.72 -6.52 -11.04
CA LYS A 161 -9.26 -6.40 -12.41
C LYS A 161 -10.79 -6.45 -12.47
N LYS A 162 -11.47 -6.89 -11.41
CA LYS A 162 -12.93 -6.90 -11.33
C LYS A 162 -13.44 -5.54 -10.84
N SER A 163 -14.60 -5.12 -11.32
CA SER A 163 -15.18 -3.81 -10.96
C SER A 163 -15.64 -3.72 -9.50
N GLU A 164 -15.91 -4.87 -8.86
CA GLU A 164 -16.43 -4.96 -7.49
C GLU A 164 -15.36 -4.67 -6.41
N TYR A 165 -14.07 -4.82 -6.74
CA TYR A 165 -12.98 -4.73 -5.76
C TYR A 165 -12.29 -3.36 -5.83
N THR A 166 -13.04 -2.31 -5.51
CA THR A 166 -12.56 -0.93 -5.53
C THR A 166 -11.76 -0.60 -4.28
N VAL A 167 -10.50 -1.02 -4.20
CA VAL A 167 -9.67 -0.82 -2.99
C VAL A 167 -8.56 0.22 -3.18
N LEU A 168 -8.44 0.81 -4.37
CA LEU A 168 -7.37 1.74 -4.68
C LEU A 168 -7.86 3.19 -4.49
N PRO A 169 -7.23 3.97 -3.58
CA PRO A 169 -7.58 5.37 -3.37
C PRO A 169 -6.99 6.25 -4.48
N THR A 170 -7.78 7.19 -5.00
CA THR A 170 -7.32 8.14 -6.04
C THR A 170 -7.25 9.58 -5.54
N VAL A 171 -6.50 10.42 -6.27
CA VAL A 171 -6.38 11.87 -6.02
C VAL A 171 -7.75 12.57 -6.03
N ARG A 172 -8.73 12.04 -6.77
CA ARG A 172 -10.10 12.56 -6.83
C ARG A 172 -10.98 12.13 -5.67
N ASN A 173 -10.38 11.53 -4.64
CA ASN A 173 -11.09 10.97 -3.51
C ASN A 173 -12.15 9.93 -3.94
N ARG A 174 -11.80 9.07 -4.91
CA ARG A 174 -12.64 7.95 -5.36
C ARG A 174 -11.94 6.61 -5.12
N TRP A 175 -12.73 5.60 -4.81
CA TRP A 175 -12.29 4.21 -4.78
C TRP A 175 -12.38 3.64 -6.19
N VAL A 176 -11.28 3.08 -6.69
CA VAL A 176 -11.21 2.47 -8.02
C VAL A 176 -10.62 1.06 -7.95
N SER A 177 -10.87 0.30 -8.99
CA SER A 177 -10.18 -0.95 -9.28
C SER A 177 -9.46 -0.85 -10.63
N LEU A 178 -8.66 -1.85 -11.00
CA LEU A 178 -8.01 -1.94 -12.31
C LEU A 178 -8.95 -2.37 -13.44
N HIS A 179 -10.26 -2.39 -13.19
CA HIS A 179 -11.24 -2.70 -14.22
C HIS A 179 -11.29 -1.58 -15.28
N PRO A 180 -11.35 -1.89 -16.59
CA PRO A 180 -11.32 -0.89 -17.67
C PRO A 180 -12.41 0.18 -17.62
N SER A 181 -13.51 -0.04 -16.89
CA SER A 181 -14.57 0.96 -16.70
C SER A 181 -14.10 2.22 -15.98
N PHE A 182 -13.05 2.14 -15.17
CA PHE A 182 -12.49 3.29 -14.44
C PHE A 182 -11.47 4.08 -15.26
N GLY A 183 -11.24 3.71 -16.53
CA GLY A 183 -10.24 4.35 -17.38
C GLY A 183 -8.82 3.87 -17.06
N LEU A 184 -7.85 4.77 -17.20
CA LEU A 184 -6.45 4.45 -16.91
C LEU A 184 -6.16 4.68 -15.42
N VAL A 185 -6.05 3.58 -14.66
CA VAL A 185 -5.59 3.62 -13.27
C VAL A 185 -4.08 3.40 -13.24
N CYS A 186 -3.35 4.36 -12.69
CA CYS A 186 -1.89 4.32 -12.63
C CYS A 186 -1.38 4.97 -11.35
N TRP A 187 -0.18 4.57 -10.95
CA TRP A 187 0.52 5.22 -9.85
C TRP A 187 1.54 6.22 -10.39
N CYS A 188 1.66 7.37 -9.73
CA CYS A 188 2.54 8.44 -10.19
C CYS A 188 3.91 8.33 -9.53
N ASP A 189 4.94 8.21 -10.36
CA ASP A 189 6.35 8.17 -9.95
C ASP A 189 7.07 9.52 -10.10
N ASP A 190 6.45 10.51 -10.74
CA ASP A 190 6.99 11.85 -10.95
C ASP A 190 5.98 12.93 -10.54
N GLU A 191 6.32 13.73 -9.51
CA GLU A 191 5.49 14.82 -9.01
C GLU A 191 5.16 15.87 -10.09
N LYS A 192 6.04 16.09 -11.09
CA LYS A 192 5.79 17.04 -12.17
C LYS A 192 4.67 16.55 -13.07
N LEU A 193 4.70 15.26 -13.42
CA LEU A 193 3.64 14.63 -14.20
C LEU A 193 2.31 14.63 -13.42
N MET A 194 2.34 14.43 -12.10
CA MET A 194 1.15 14.55 -11.27
C MET A 194 0.50 15.93 -11.36
N LYS A 195 1.31 17.01 -11.31
CA LYS A 195 0.80 18.39 -11.40
C LYS A 195 0.24 18.73 -12.77
N GLU A 196 0.88 18.25 -13.83
CA GLU A 196 0.46 18.52 -15.21
C GLU A 196 -0.80 17.73 -15.61
N PHE A 197 -0.92 16.48 -15.17
CA PHE A 197 -1.95 15.55 -15.63
C PHE A 197 -3.03 15.23 -14.58
N GLY A 198 -2.91 15.71 -13.35
CA GLY A 198 -3.86 15.42 -12.26
C GLY A 198 -5.30 15.88 -12.54
N SER A 199 -5.49 16.85 -13.43
CA SER A 199 -6.81 17.38 -13.81
C SER A 199 -7.50 16.61 -14.94
N LEU A 200 -6.87 15.61 -15.56
CA LEU A 200 -7.43 14.91 -16.73
C LEU A 200 -8.43 13.82 -16.35
N ASP A 201 -9.71 14.01 -16.63
CA ASP A 201 -10.83 13.13 -16.25
C ASP A 201 -10.69 11.65 -16.65
N LYS A 202 -9.85 11.32 -17.63
CA LYS A 202 -9.67 9.95 -18.13
C LYS A 202 -8.60 9.14 -17.38
N ILE A 203 -7.85 9.79 -16.51
CA ILE A 203 -6.74 9.20 -15.77
C ILE A 203 -7.09 9.26 -14.28
N GLU A 204 -6.97 8.12 -13.61
CA GLU A 204 -7.15 7.99 -12.17
C GLU A 204 -5.77 7.69 -11.55
N LEU A 205 -5.19 8.71 -10.91
CA LEU A 205 -3.90 8.60 -10.23
C LEU A 205 -4.10 8.14 -8.80
N LEU A 206 -3.33 7.13 -8.39
CA LEU A 206 -3.34 6.65 -7.01
C LEU A 206 -2.83 7.72 -6.05
N HIS A 207 -3.46 7.82 -4.88
CA HIS A 207 -3.11 8.77 -3.84
C HIS A 207 -2.97 8.09 -2.48
N PHE A 208 -1.83 8.33 -1.82
CA PHE A 208 -1.47 7.71 -0.54
C PHE A 208 -1.52 8.68 0.65
N GLY A 209 -2.19 9.83 0.48
CA GLY A 209 -2.30 10.86 1.50
C GLY A 209 -1.10 11.81 1.52
N GLU A 210 -1.01 12.60 2.59
CA GLU A 210 0.17 13.43 2.88
C GLU A 210 1.29 12.57 3.46
N LEU A 211 2.41 12.54 2.75
CA LEU A 211 3.57 11.71 3.05
C LEU A 211 4.75 12.59 3.48
N THR A 212 5.50 12.11 4.46
CA THR A 212 6.78 12.73 4.84
C THR A 212 7.85 12.49 3.76
N ASP A 213 8.93 13.26 3.78
CA ASP A 213 10.02 13.09 2.80
C ASP A 213 10.62 11.68 2.83
N ASP A 214 10.74 11.08 4.03
CA ASP A 214 11.20 9.68 4.19
C ASP A 214 10.20 8.68 3.56
N GLU A 215 8.89 8.89 3.76
CA GLU A 215 7.84 8.04 3.17
C GLU A 215 7.81 8.16 1.64
N LYS A 216 8.05 9.36 1.10
CA LYS A 216 8.19 9.58 -0.35
C LYS A 216 9.37 8.82 -0.93
N GLU A 217 10.52 8.82 -0.25
CA GLU A 217 11.68 8.04 -0.65
C GLU A 217 11.35 6.54 -0.64
N MET A 218 10.67 6.06 0.41
CA MET A 218 10.21 4.66 0.48
C MET A 218 9.28 4.30 -0.68
N ILE A 219 8.37 5.18 -1.10
CA ILE A 219 7.52 4.93 -2.28
C ILE A 219 8.36 4.70 -3.52
N SER A 220 9.35 5.56 -3.77
CA SER A 220 10.17 5.47 -4.98
C SER A 220 11.00 4.17 -5.06
N VAL A 221 11.38 3.60 -3.91
CA VAL A 221 12.24 2.41 -3.84
C VAL A 221 11.46 1.11 -3.67
N LYS A 222 10.47 1.08 -2.77
CA LYS A 222 9.78 -0.16 -2.35
C LYS A 222 8.56 -0.48 -3.22
N LEU A 223 7.74 0.53 -3.52
CA LEU A 223 6.45 0.34 -4.18
C LEU A 223 6.51 -0.13 -5.64
N PRO A 224 7.53 0.20 -6.47
CA PRO A 224 7.56 -0.23 -7.88
C PRO A 224 7.46 -1.76 -8.05
N LEU A 225 8.08 -2.53 -7.15
CA LEU A 225 8.03 -3.98 -7.17
C LEU A 225 6.62 -4.50 -6.95
N LEU A 226 5.91 -3.98 -5.94
CA LEU A 226 4.54 -4.36 -5.66
C LEU A 226 3.59 -3.92 -6.79
N MET A 227 3.73 -2.69 -7.27
CA MET A 227 2.89 -2.16 -8.35
C MET A 227 3.00 -3.00 -9.61
N HIS A 228 4.22 -3.39 -9.97
CA HIS A 228 4.45 -4.31 -11.08
C HIS A 228 3.79 -5.68 -10.85
N SER A 229 3.95 -6.27 -9.67
CA SER A 229 3.34 -7.56 -9.32
C SER A 229 1.81 -7.54 -9.31
N LEU A 230 1.21 -6.42 -8.88
CA LEU A 230 -0.25 -6.23 -8.90
C LEU A 230 -0.78 -5.89 -10.30
N GLY A 231 0.08 -5.52 -11.24
CA GLY A 231 -0.29 -5.10 -12.60
C GLY A 231 -0.71 -3.63 -12.72
N ILE A 232 -0.29 -2.79 -11.77
CA ILE A 232 -0.56 -1.35 -11.75
C ILE A 232 0.55 -0.63 -12.54
N PRO A 233 0.24 0.02 -13.66
CA PRO A 233 1.24 0.70 -14.47
C PRO A 233 1.79 1.96 -13.79
N THR A 234 3.09 2.25 -13.99
CA THR A 234 3.68 3.55 -13.66
C THR A 234 3.22 4.59 -14.66
N PHE A 235 2.91 5.80 -14.19
CA PHE A 235 2.47 6.86 -15.08
C PHE A 235 3.53 7.25 -16.12
N SER A 236 4.81 7.32 -15.72
CA SER A 236 5.93 7.56 -16.64
C SER A 236 6.05 6.57 -17.80
N LYS A 237 5.63 5.32 -17.63
CA LYS A 237 5.66 4.30 -18.71
C LYS A 237 4.49 4.45 -19.68
N VAL A 238 3.38 5.01 -19.22
CA VAL A 238 2.18 5.19 -20.05
C VAL A 238 2.23 6.51 -20.83
N VAL A 239 2.94 7.51 -20.31
CA VAL A 239 3.12 8.80 -20.99
C VAL A 239 4.29 8.73 -21.97
N THR A 240 3.97 8.79 -23.26
CA THR A 240 4.98 8.99 -24.32
C THR A 240 5.18 10.48 -24.56
N ARG A 241 6.42 10.97 -24.38
CA ARG A 241 6.78 12.34 -24.79
C ARG A 241 7.07 12.34 -26.28
N GLU A 242 6.15 12.90 -27.05
CA GLU A 242 6.38 13.17 -28.47
C GLU A 242 6.80 14.63 -28.63
N ALA A 243 7.93 14.86 -29.32
CA ALA A 243 8.33 16.20 -29.67
C ALA A 243 7.34 16.73 -30.72
N ILE A 244 6.50 17.69 -30.34
CA ILE A 244 5.65 18.39 -31.29
C ILE A 244 6.56 19.33 -32.08
N TYR A 245 6.95 18.89 -33.28
CA TYR A 245 7.58 19.76 -34.26
C TYR A 245 6.50 20.69 -34.81
N TYR A 246 6.50 21.95 -34.38
CA TYR A 246 5.65 22.99 -34.95
C TYR A 246 6.13 23.36 -36.37
N GLY A 247 5.95 22.43 -37.32
CA GLY A 247 6.27 22.60 -38.73
C GLY A 247 7.72 22.99 -39.06
N LEU A 248 8.03 23.04 -40.35
CA LEU A 248 9.21 23.73 -40.86
C LEU A 248 8.97 25.24 -40.71
N MET A 249 9.08 25.77 -39.50
CA MET A 249 9.20 27.22 -39.33
C MET A 249 10.51 27.63 -40.02
N ASP A 250 10.46 28.60 -40.94
CA ASP A 250 11.65 29.10 -41.62
C ASP A 250 12.62 29.68 -40.59
N SER A 251 13.59 28.86 -40.19
CA SER A 251 14.63 29.23 -39.24
C SER A 251 15.80 29.93 -39.92
N SER A 252 15.67 30.33 -41.19
CA SER A 252 16.72 31.03 -41.96
C SER A 252 17.29 32.21 -41.18
N SER A 253 16.44 33.03 -40.56
CA SER A 253 16.85 34.18 -39.75
C SER A 253 17.71 33.78 -38.54
N LYS A 254 17.28 32.76 -37.78
CA LYS A 254 18.01 32.23 -36.61
C LYS A 254 19.32 31.56 -37.04
N ALA A 255 19.29 30.78 -38.13
CA ALA A 255 20.46 30.12 -38.69
C ALA A 255 21.49 31.14 -39.23
N SER A 256 21.03 32.19 -39.92
CA SER A 256 21.87 33.30 -40.38
C SER A 256 22.49 34.05 -39.20
N PHE A 257 21.74 34.28 -38.12
CA PHE A 257 22.28 34.90 -36.91
C PHE A 257 23.37 34.03 -36.27
N VAL A 258 23.11 32.72 -36.09
CA VAL A 258 24.11 31.79 -35.54
C VAL A 258 25.33 31.71 -36.45
N ASN A 259 25.16 31.58 -37.77
CA ASN A 259 26.26 31.56 -38.74
C ASN A 259 27.06 32.87 -38.76
N TRP A 260 26.42 34.00 -38.47
CA TRP A 260 27.09 35.28 -38.36
C TRP A 260 27.92 35.39 -37.07
N VAL A 261 27.37 34.99 -35.91
CA VAL A 261 28.04 35.13 -34.60
C VAL A 261 29.09 34.05 -34.35
N LEU A 262 28.86 32.82 -34.83
CA LEU A 262 29.68 31.65 -34.51
C LEU A 262 31.17 31.81 -34.84
N PRO A 263 31.58 32.37 -36.00
CA PRO A 263 32.99 32.58 -36.30
C PRO A 263 33.69 33.54 -35.32
N TYR A 264 32.98 34.55 -34.83
CA TYR A 264 33.52 35.51 -33.86
C TYR A 264 33.65 34.86 -32.47
N ALA A 265 32.65 34.10 -32.05
CA ALA A 265 32.71 33.33 -30.81
C ALA A 265 33.84 32.29 -30.86
N GLN A 266 34.00 31.57 -31.97
CA GLN A 266 35.10 30.61 -32.18
C GLN A 266 36.46 31.29 -32.12
N ARG A 267 36.63 32.47 -32.74
CA ARG A 267 37.87 33.25 -32.64
C ARG A 267 38.15 33.68 -31.21
N TYR A 268 37.15 34.21 -30.51
CA TYR A 268 37.31 34.63 -29.11
C TYR A 268 37.77 33.45 -28.23
N ILE A 269 37.10 32.30 -28.34
CA ILE A 269 37.47 31.10 -27.56
C ILE A 269 38.86 30.59 -27.98
N TYR A 270 39.21 30.64 -29.27
CA TYR A 270 40.53 30.25 -29.75
C TYR A 270 41.67 31.10 -29.16
N TYR A 271 41.46 32.42 -29.05
CA TYR A 271 42.47 33.35 -28.55
C TYR A 271 42.53 33.43 -27.02
N GLU A 272 41.39 33.53 -26.34
CA GLU A 272 41.31 33.71 -24.89
C GLU A 272 41.32 32.38 -24.11
N HIS A 273 40.83 31.29 -24.73
CA HIS A 273 40.63 29.99 -24.06
C HIS A 273 41.04 28.78 -24.94
N PRO A 274 42.32 28.68 -25.35
CA PRO A 274 42.79 27.68 -26.31
C PRO A 274 42.58 26.23 -25.87
N ASP A 275 42.68 25.93 -24.57
CA ASP A 275 42.43 24.58 -24.03
C ASP A 275 40.97 24.15 -24.18
N THR A 276 40.04 25.08 -23.94
CA THR A 276 38.60 24.86 -24.11
C THR A 276 38.27 24.68 -25.59
N TYR A 277 38.90 25.47 -26.47
CA TYR A 277 38.77 25.32 -27.91
C TYR A 277 39.23 23.93 -28.39
N ALA A 278 40.39 23.45 -27.91
CA ALA A 278 40.92 22.14 -28.26
C ALA A 278 39.98 21.00 -27.82
N LYS A 279 39.42 21.09 -26.61
CA LYS A 279 38.41 20.13 -26.11
C LYS A 279 37.14 20.15 -26.95
N LEU A 280 36.61 21.33 -27.27
CA LEU A 280 35.42 21.46 -28.11
C LEU A 280 35.65 20.92 -29.52
N LYS A 281 36.81 21.17 -30.11
CA LYS A 281 37.20 20.64 -31.42
C LYS A 281 37.33 19.11 -31.42
N GLN A 282 37.84 18.53 -30.35
CA GLN A 282 37.96 17.07 -30.18
C GLN A 282 36.64 16.40 -29.83
N SER A 283 35.71 17.13 -29.18
CA SER A 283 34.39 16.63 -28.81
C SER A 283 33.45 16.39 -29.99
N GLY A 284 33.95 16.61 -31.24
CA GLY A 284 33.32 16.38 -32.54
C GLY A 284 31.86 16.00 -32.37
N PHE A 285 30.98 16.99 -32.44
CA PHE A 285 29.56 16.90 -32.12
C PHE A 285 28.80 15.91 -33.03
N TYR A 286 29.19 14.63 -33.01
CA TYR A 286 28.72 13.55 -33.86
C TYR A 286 27.36 13.00 -33.40
N ASN A 287 26.77 13.59 -32.36
CA ASN A 287 25.47 13.23 -31.80
C ASN A 287 24.61 14.49 -31.57
N LEU A 288 24.41 15.30 -32.61
CA LEU A 288 23.39 16.34 -32.67
C LEU A 288 22.49 16.12 -33.88
#